data_AF-A0A1H9A9S1-F1
#
_entry.id   AF-A0A1H9A9S1-F1
#
_cell.length_a   1.000
_cell.length_b   1.000
_cell.length_c   1.000
_cell.angle_alpha   90.00
_cell.angle_beta   90.00
_cell.angle_gamma   90.00
#
_symmetry.space_group_name_H-M   'P 1'
#
loop_
_entity.id
_entity.type
_entity.pdbx_description
1 polymer ?
#
loop_
_entity_poly.entity_id
_entity_poly.type
_entity_poly.pdbx_seq_one_letter_code
_entity_poly.pdbx_strand_id
1 'polypeptide(L)'
;MTTMIENWSDTCLARADRRAVGHILFALAVLGVVLLIGWIWLTVLSVPVVLELAAPGLRHFFQRSGTVELVERFPWRPVSVSFVAGRRIGRQAYLRVADSENNLRLPELPERARVLVRHTGRIWIAGPDERGRVVAMTRGLAFLTRGRVIDR
;
A
#
# COMPACT_ATOMS: atom_id res chain seq x y z
N MET A 1 14.81 18.52 -3.84
CA MET A 1 14.36 17.22 -4.43
C MET A 1 13.48 16.43 -3.45
N THR A 2 13.69 16.58 -2.15
CA THR A 2 12.86 16.06 -1.04
C THR A 2 11.39 16.51 -1.11
N THR A 3 11.14 17.80 -1.36
CA THR A 3 9.79 18.39 -1.47
C THR A 3 8.91 17.75 -2.54
N MET A 4 9.50 17.33 -3.68
CA MET A 4 8.75 16.63 -4.72
C MET A 4 8.31 15.25 -4.24
N ILE A 5 9.18 14.53 -3.53
CA ILE A 5 8.93 13.16 -3.04
C ILE A 5 7.85 13.18 -1.95
N GLU A 6 7.92 14.14 -1.03
CA GLU A 6 6.91 14.39 0.01
C GLU A 6 5.53 14.66 -0.60
N ASN A 7 5.45 15.59 -1.57
CA ASN A 7 4.20 15.87 -2.29
C ASN A 7 3.62 14.64 -3.02
N TRP A 8 4.48 13.76 -3.54
CA TRP A 8 4.05 12.52 -4.20
C TRP A 8 3.53 11.49 -3.20
N SER A 9 4.20 11.30 -2.07
CA SER A 9 3.70 10.42 -1.01
C SER A 9 2.35 10.90 -0.50
N ASP A 10 2.19 12.20 -0.29
CA ASP A 10 0.94 12.79 0.19
C ASP A 10 -0.19 12.60 -0.81
N THR A 11 0.09 12.79 -2.11
CA THR A 11 -0.89 12.56 -3.18
C THR A 11 -1.34 11.09 -3.23
N CYS A 12 -0.40 10.16 -3.04
CA CYS A 12 -0.71 8.72 -3.02
C CYS A 12 -1.57 8.35 -1.81
N LEU A 13 -1.20 8.85 -0.63
CA LEU A 13 -1.93 8.63 0.62
C LEU A 13 -3.33 9.25 0.53
N ALA A 14 -3.46 10.50 0.08
CA ALA A 14 -4.75 11.18 -0.07
C ALA A 14 -5.70 10.45 -1.03
N ARG A 15 -5.19 9.91 -2.14
CA ARG A 15 -6.01 9.13 -3.08
C ARG A 15 -6.44 7.79 -2.47
N ALA A 16 -5.57 7.13 -1.72
CA ALA A 16 -5.90 5.89 -1.02
C ALA A 16 -6.92 6.14 0.11
N ASP A 17 -6.73 7.20 0.88
CA ASP A 17 -7.64 7.66 1.93
C ASP A 17 -9.04 7.94 1.37
N ARG A 18 -9.13 8.66 0.24
CA ARG A 18 -10.43 8.93 -0.41
C ARG A 18 -11.16 7.65 -0.82
N ARG A 19 -10.45 6.63 -1.30
CA ARG A 19 -11.06 5.32 -1.62
C ARG A 19 -11.51 4.59 -0.36
N ALA A 20 -10.68 4.59 0.69
CA ALA A 20 -11.01 3.95 1.96
C ALA A 20 -12.24 4.58 2.61
N VAL A 21 -12.31 5.92 2.63
CA VAL A 21 -13.48 6.68 3.08
C VAL A 21 -14.72 6.33 2.27
N GLY A 22 -14.60 6.18 0.95
CA GLY A 22 -15.72 5.76 0.10
C GLY A 22 -16.34 4.42 0.51
N HIS A 23 -15.51 3.42 0.85
CA HIS A 23 -16.00 2.11 1.31
C HIS A 23 -16.70 2.21 2.67
N ILE A 24 -16.14 3.00 3.60
CA ILE A 24 -16.73 3.21 4.93
C ILE A 24 -18.06 3.95 4.82
N LEU A 25 -18.12 5.03 4.05
CA LEU A 25 -19.36 5.79 3.83
C LEU A 25 -20.43 4.92 3.18
N PHE A 26 -20.06 4.08 2.20
CA PHE A 26 -20.99 3.15 1.58
C PHE A 26 -21.54 2.13 2.58
N ALA A 27 -20.68 1.54 3.42
CA ALA A 27 -21.09 0.61 4.45
C ALA A 27 -22.03 1.27 5.48
N LEU A 28 -21.73 2.50 5.91
CA LEU A 28 -22.58 3.27 6.81
C LEU A 28 -23.94 3.64 6.19
N ALA A 29 -23.96 3.98 4.89
CA ALA A 29 -25.21 4.24 4.18
C ALA A 29 -26.09 3.00 4.11
N VAL A 30 -25.51 1.82 3.80
CA VAL A 30 -26.24 0.54 3.81
C VAL A 30 -26.79 0.22 5.19
N LEU A 31 -25.97 0.39 6.25
CA LEU A 31 -26.43 0.21 7.62
C LEU A 31 -27.58 1.18 7.98
N GLY A 32 -27.46 2.46 7.59
CA GLY A 32 -28.49 3.46 7.79
C GLY A 32 -29.83 3.07 7.17
N VAL A 33 -29.81 2.59 5.92
CA VAL A 33 -31.02 2.08 5.24
C VAL A 33 -31.63 0.90 6.00
N VAL A 34 -30.81 -0.04 6.47
CA VAL A 34 -31.30 -1.19 7.24
C VAL A 34 -31.95 -0.74 8.56
N LEU A 35 -31.35 0.22 9.26
CA LEU A 35 -31.89 0.74 10.52
C LEU A 35 -33.24 1.46 10.32
N LEU A 36 -33.44 2.13 9.18
CA LEU A 36 -34.73 2.77 8.85
C LEU A 36 -35.89 1.79 8.70
N ILE A 37 -35.61 0.51 8.43
CA ILE A 37 -36.64 -0.54 8.31
C ILE A 37 -37.21 -0.91 9.69
N GLY A 38 -36.49 -0.62 10.78
CA GLY A 38 -36.97 -0.87 12.15
C GLY A 38 -37.03 -2.36 12.55
N TRP A 39 -36.53 -3.27 11.71
CA TRP A 39 -36.56 -4.70 11.98
C TRP A 39 -35.24 -5.19 12.58
N ILE A 40 -35.25 -5.49 13.88
CA ILE A 40 -34.06 -5.88 14.66
C ILE A 40 -33.32 -7.07 14.05
N TRP A 41 -34.03 -8.11 13.60
CA TRP A 41 -33.39 -9.30 13.02
C TRP A 41 -32.68 -9.00 11.69
N LEU A 42 -33.24 -8.10 10.88
CA LEU A 42 -32.59 -7.65 9.66
C LEU A 42 -31.31 -6.87 9.98
N THR A 43 -31.33 -6.02 11.01
CA THR A 43 -30.13 -5.33 11.49
C THR A 43 -29.05 -6.33 11.88
N VAL A 44 -29.37 -7.34 12.69
CA VAL A 44 -28.41 -8.38 13.11
C VAL A 44 -27.82 -9.13 11.90
N LEU A 45 -28.67 -9.52 10.93
CA LEU A 45 -28.23 -10.19 9.70
C LEU A 45 -27.37 -9.31 8.79
N SER A 46 -27.58 -7.98 8.82
CA SER A 46 -26.83 -7.03 7.99
C SER A 46 -25.41 -6.76 8.48
N VAL A 47 -25.13 -6.95 9.79
CA VAL A 47 -23.82 -6.68 10.40
C VAL A 47 -22.65 -7.30 9.63
N PRO A 48 -22.63 -8.61 9.31
CA PRO A 48 -21.52 -9.20 8.56
C PRO A 48 -21.35 -8.58 7.17
N VAL A 49 -22.45 -8.23 6.48
CA VAL A 49 -22.41 -7.60 5.15
C VAL A 49 -21.80 -6.21 5.24
N VAL A 50 -22.22 -5.40 6.22
CA VAL A 50 -21.68 -4.06 6.46
C VAL A 50 -20.20 -4.12 6.81
N LEU A 51 -19.79 -5.11 7.61
CA LEU A 51 -18.38 -5.32 7.96
C LEU A 51 -17.54 -5.68 6.73
N GLU A 52 -18.01 -6.56 5.85
CA GLU A 52 -17.31 -6.90 4.60
C GLU A 52 -17.20 -5.68 3.66
N LEU A 53 -18.23 -4.84 3.58
CA LEU A 53 -18.19 -3.59 2.81
C LEU A 53 -17.19 -2.58 3.39
N ALA A 54 -17.10 -2.48 4.72
CA ALA A 54 -16.16 -1.59 5.41
C ALA A 54 -14.73 -2.15 5.46
N ALA A 55 -14.55 -3.47 5.32
CA ALA A 55 -13.28 -4.16 5.52
C ALA A 55 -12.11 -3.57 4.70
N PRO A 56 -12.25 -3.23 3.40
CA PRO A 56 -11.18 -2.61 2.64
C PRO A 56 -10.73 -1.26 3.22
N GLY A 57 -11.69 -0.44 3.65
CA GLY A 57 -11.43 0.86 4.26
C GLY A 57 -10.75 0.71 5.62
N LEU A 58 -11.27 -0.16 6.48
CA LEU A 58 -10.69 -0.46 7.79
C LEU A 58 -9.25 -0.98 7.65
N ARG A 59 -9.02 -1.96 6.76
CA ARG A 59 -7.67 -2.50 6.50
C ARG A 59 -6.70 -1.41 6.06
N HIS A 60 -7.14 -0.48 5.20
CA HIS A 60 -6.31 0.66 4.80
C HIS A 60 -5.91 1.52 6.00
N PHE A 61 -6.85 1.95 6.84
CA PHE A 61 -6.55 2.79 7.99
C PHE A 61 -5.61 2.12 9.00
N PHE A 62 -5.78 0.82 9.27
CA PHE A 62 -4.85 0.07 10.12
C PHE A 62 -3.44 -0.04 9.53
N GLN A 63 -3.31 -0.18 8.22
CA GLN A 63 -2.01 -0.29 7.55
C GLN A 63 -1.35 1.07 7.29
N ARG A 64 -2.15 2.14 7.19
CA ARG A 64 -1.73 3.52 6.92
C ARG A 64 -0.78 4.03 8.00
N SER A 65 -1.13 3.90 9.27
CA SER A 65 -0.30 4.41 10.38
C SER A 65 1.12 3.86 10.33
N GLY A 66 1.27 2.55 10.11
CA GLY A 66 2.60 1.93 9.99
C GLY A 66 3.33 2.23 8.67
N THR A 67 2.64 2.79 7.67
CA THR A 67 3.26 3.26 6.43
C THR A 67 3.76 4.70 6.60
N VAL A 68 2.94 5.56 7.21
CA VAL A 68 3.29 6.94 7.57
C VAL A 68 4.47 6.96 8.53
N GLU A 69 4.44 6.16 9.59
CA GLU A 69 5.53 6.04 10.57
C GLU A 69 6.87 5.70 9.90
N LEU A 70 6.87 4.78 8.91
CA LEU A 70 8.07 4.41 8.16
C LEU A 70 8.59 5.57 7.28
N VAL A 71 7.70 6.35 6.70
CA VAL A 71 8.03 7.50 5.85
C VAL A 71 8.55 8.66 6.67
N GLU A 72 7.99 8.91 7.85
CA GLU A 72 8.42 9.96 8.77
C GLU A 72 9.75 9.60 9.45
N ARG A 73 9.96 8.33 9.79
CA ARG A 73 11.15 7.87 10.52
C ARG A 73 12.38 7.74 9.64
N PHE A 74 12.23 7.41 8.35
CA PHE A 74 13.36 7.12 7.47
C PHE A 74 13.35 8.03 6.22
N PRO A 75 14.46 8.71 5.92
CA PRO A 75 14.53 9.53 4.71
C PRO A 75 14.47 8.66 3.46
N TRP A 76 13.80 9.18 2.43
CA TRP A 76 13.72 8.53 1.14
C TRP A 76 15.10 8.46 0.46
N ARG A 77 15.52 7.25 0.10
CA ARG A 77 16.77 7.03 -0.64
C ARG A 77 16.53 6.30 -1.96
N PRO A 78 17.21 6.73 -3.05
CA PRO A 78 17.15 6.03 -4.32
C PRO A 78 17.99 4.76 -4.24
N VAL A 79 17.46 3.65 -4.75
CA VAL A 79 18.12 2.35 -4.74
C VAL A 79 18.02 1.71 -6.11
N SER A 80 19.15 1.23 -6.59
CA SER A 80 19.23 0.46 -7.83
C SER A 80 18.72 -0.95 -7.61
N VAL A 81 17.75 -1.37 -8.42
CA VAL A 81 17.08 -2.66 -8.29
C VAL A 81 16.94 -3.37 -9.62
N SER A 82 16.96 -4.70 -9.55
CA SER A 82 16.71 -5.59 -10.69
C SER A 82 15.63 -6.61 -10.33
N PHE A 83 14.83 -7.04 -11.30
CA PHE A 83 13.83 -8.09 -11.04
C PHE A 83 14.51 -9.45 -10.87
N VAL A 84 14.14 -10.18 -9.82
CA VAL A 84 14.62 -11.55 -9.62
C VAL A 84 13.92 -12.47 -10.61
N ALA A 85 14.69 -13.11 -11.50
CA ALA A 85 14.16 -14.09 -12.46
C ALA A 85 13.53 -15.29 -11.72
N GLY A 86 12.40 -15.79 -12.24
CA GLY A 86 11.72 -16.98 -11.69
C GLY A 86 10.89 -16.77 -10.41
N ARG A 87 11.09 -15.69 -9.64
CA ARG A 87 10.27 -15.36 -8.46
C ARG A 87 9.18 -14.35 -8.79
N ARG A 88 8.17 -14.75 -9.58
CA ARG A 88 6.97 -13.93 -9.87
C ARG A 88 5.71 -14.64 -9.37
N ILE A 89 4.93 -13.96 -8.54
CA ILE A 89 3.61 -14.44 -8.09
C ILE A 89 2.59 -13.32 -8.31
N GLY A 90 1.91 -13.35 -9.47
CA GLY A 90 0.84 -12.39 -9.80
C GLY A 90 1.26 -10.91 -9.75
N ARG A 91 0.64 -10.14 -8.84
CA ARG A 91 0.93 -8.71 -8.58
C ARG A 91 2.17 -8.50 -7.69
N GLN A 92 2.69 -9.55 -7.05
CA GLN A 92 3.89 -9.48 -6.22
C GLN A 92 5.15 -9.37 -7.10
N ALA A 93 6.12 -8.60 -6.63
CA ALA A 93 7.42 -8.42 -7.28
C ALA A 93 8.55 -8.65 -6.29
N TYR A 94 9.55 -9.42 -6.72
CA TYR A 94 10.80 -9.62 -6.00
C TYR A 94 11.88 -8.84 -6.73
N LEU A 95 12.50 -7.91 -6.01
CA LEU A 95 13.53 -7.01 -6.53
C LEU A 95 14.83 -7.26 -5.78
N ARG A 96 15.92 -7.53 -6.49
CA ARG A 96 17.26 -7.58 -5.92
C ARG A 96 17.81 -6.17 -5.88
N VAL A 97 18.27 -5.74 -4.70
CA VAL A 97 18.97 -4.47 -4.50
C VAL A 97 20.44 -4.65 -4.88
N ALA A 98 21.01 -3.71 -5.64
CA ALA A 98 22.39 -3.83 -6.14
C ALA A 98 23.43 -3.95 -5.01
N ASP A 99 23.23 -3.18 -3.92
CA ASP A 99 24.17 -3.05 -2.80
C ASP A 99 23.74 -3.84 -1.56
N SER A 100 22.86 -4.85 -1.74
CA SER A 100 22.40 -5.69 -0.63
C SER A 100 22.27 -7.14 -1.08
N GLU A 101 22.65 -8.05 -0.19
CA GLU A 101 22.43 -9.48 -0.39
C GLU A 101 20.94 -9.87 -0.28
N ASN A 102 20.12 -8.98 0.28
CA ASN A 102 18.72 -9.23 0.54
C ASN A 102 17.81 -8.83 -0.62
N ASN A 103 16.75 -9.61 -0.80
CA ASN A 103 15.70 -9.35 -1.78
C ASN A 103 14.60 -8.47 -1.17
N LEU A 104 14.09 -7.54 -1.96
CA LEU A 104 12.93 -6.73 -1.62
C LEU A 104 11.67 -7.40 -2.19
N ARG A 105 10.76 -7.82 -1.31
CA ARG A 105 9.44 -8.28 -1.70
C ARG A 105 8.44 -7.14 -1.63
N LEU A 106 7.88 -6.80 -2.77
CA LEU A 106 6.74 -5.89 -2.89
C LEU A 106 5.47 -6.72 -3.10
N PRO A 107 4.47 -6.64 -2.20
CA PRO A 107 3.25 -7.44 -2.29
C PRO A 107 2.37 -7.01 -3.48
N GLU A 108 2.46 -5.75 -3.89
CA GLU A 108 1.72 -5.24 -5.02
C GLU A 108 2.59 -4.26 -5.79
N LEU A 109 2.84 -4.54 -7.07
CA LEU A 109 3.52 -3.63 -7.98
C LEU A 109 2.73 -3.56 -9.30
N PRO A 110 2.03 -2.46 -9.59
CA PRO A 110 1.26 -2.28 -10.82
C PRO A 110 2.14 -2.43 -12.06
N GLU A 111 1.57 -2.95 -13.15
CA GLU A 111 2.34 -3.22 -14.38
C GLU A 111 3.02 -1.97 -14.94
N ARG A 112 2.38 -0.79 -14.85
CA ARG A 112 3.00 0.49 -15.26
C ARG A 112 4.24 0.83 -14.42
N ALA A 113 4.18 0.60 -13.10
CA ALA A 113 5.33 0.80 -12.22
C ALA A 113 6.44 -0.22 -12.55
N ARG A 114 6.07 -1.46 -12.92
CA ARG A 114 7.06 -2.47 -13.34
C ARG A 114 7.81 -2.08 -14.58
N VAL A 115 7.10 -1.63 -15.62
CA VAL A 115 7.72 -1.16 -16.86
C VAL A 115 8.69 -0.03 -16.54
N LEU A 116 8.29 0.92 -15.69
CA LEU A 116 9.15 2.01 -15.27
C LEU A 116 10.39 1.50 -14.53
N VAL A 117 10.25 0.58 -13.58
CA VAL A 117 11.39 -0.02 -12.85
C VAL A 117 12.29 -0.84 -13.77
N ARG A 118 11.75 -1.52 -14.79
CA ARG A 118 12.56 -2.24 -15.79
C ARG A 118 13.40 -1.29 -16.63
N HIS A 119 12.86 -0.13 -16.99
CA HIS A 119 13.58 0.86 -17.79
C HIS A 119 14.58 1.67 -16.96
N THR A 120 14.21 2.08 -15.75
CA THR A 120 15.06 2.96 -14.93
C THR A 120 16.04 2.18 -14.06
N GLY A 121 15.73 0.93 -13.73
CA GLY A 121 16.48 0.12 -12.76
C GLY A 121 16.51 0.73 -11.37
N ARG A 122 15.59 1.65 -11.04
CA ARG A 122 15.63 2.43 -9.79
C ARG A 122 14.27 2.51 -9.13
N ILE A 123 14.27 2.40 -7.81
CA ILE A 123 13.13 2.69 -6.93
C ILE A 123 13.58 3.60 -5.79
N TRP A 124 12.63 4.25 -5.13
CA TRP A 124 12.89 4.98 -3.90
C TRP A 124 12.34 4.16 -2.74
N ILE A 125 13.12 4.07 -1.66
CA ILE A 125 12.70 3.34 -0.46
C ILE A 125 12.82 4.22 0.79
N ALA A 126 11.92 3.99 1.74
CA ALA A 126 12.01 4.44 3.13
C ALA A 126 12.05 3.20 4.05
N GLY A 127 12.97 3.18 5.02
CA GLY A 127 13.34 2.00 5.81
C GLY A 127 14.66 1.37 5.32
N PRO A 128 14.96 0.11 5.69
CA PRO A 128 14.15 -0.82 6.46
C PRO A 128 14.12 -0.50 7.96
N ASP A 129 12.99 -0.80 8.58
CA ASP A 129 12.84 -0.86 10.05
C ASP A 129 13.42 -2.19 10.60
N GLU A 130 13.56 -2.32 11.92
CA GLU A 130 14.12 -3.50 12.61
C GLU A 130 13.42 -4.82 12.23
N ARG A 131 12.13 -4.73 11.84
CA ARG A 131 11.32 -5.88 11.38
C ARG A 131 11.47 -6.18 9.88
N GLY A 132 12.40 -5.52 9.18
CA GLY A 132 12.62 -5.63 7.74
C GLY A 132 11.51 -4.98 6.90
N ARG A 133 10.70 -4.08 7.47
CA ARG A 133 9.59 -3.42 6.77
C ARG A 133 10.12 -2.23 5.98
N VAL A 134 9.68 -2.07 4.74
CA VAL A 134 10.07 -0.94 3.89
C VAL A 134 8.84 -0.32 3.23
N VAL A 135 8.95 0.92 2.80
CA VAL A 135 8.01 1.53 1.86
C VAL A 135 8.76 1.79 0.57
N ALA A 136 8.21 1.36 -0.56
CA ALA A 136 8.80 1.58 -1.87
C ALA A 136 7.87 2.45 -2.72
N MET A 137 8.48 3.35 -3.49
CA MET A 137 7.81 4.16 -4.50
C MET A 137 8.63 4.22 -5.79
N THR A 138 7.98 4.65 -6.86
CA THR A 138 8.63 4.87 -8.17
C THR A 138 8.43 6.31 -8.63
N ARG A 139 9.48 6.96 -9.12
CA ARG A 139 9.38 8.31 -9.68
C ARG A 139 8.57 8.27 -10.98
N GLY A 140 7.56 9.13 -11.13
CA GLY A 140 6.75 9.24 -12.34
C GLY A 140 5.43 8.44 -12.34
N LEU A 141 5.15 7.70 -11.26
CA LEU A 141 3.85 7.05 -11.08
C LEU A 141 3.42 7.16 -9.62
N ALA A 142 2.15 7.55 -9.38
CA ALA A 142 1.54 7.57 -8.04
C ALA A 142 1.40 6.13 -7.53
N PHE A 143 2.46 5.60 -6.95
CA PHE A 143 2.52 4.26 -6.42
C PHE A 143 3.40 4.24 -5.18
N LEU A 144 2.81 3.77 -4.09
CA LEU A 144 3.44 3.61 -2.79
C LEU A 144 2.97 2.27 -2.23
N THR A 145 3.92 1.38 -1.96
CA THR A 145 3.63 0.05 -1.39
C THR A 145 4.50 -0.21 -0.19
N ARG A 146 3.92 -0.87 0.81
CA ARG A 146 4.69 -1.44 1.90
C ARG A 146 5.28 -2.77 1.47
N GLY A 147 6.60 -2.88 1.45
CA GLY A 147 7.34 -4.10 1.15
C GLY A 147 8.00 -4.68 2.39
N ARG A 148 8.72 -5.79 2.17
CA ARG A 148 9.55 -6.43 3.18
C ARG A 148 10.88 -6.85 2.58
N VAL A 149 11.95 -6.67 3.33
CA VAL A 149 13.27 -7.25 3.05
C VAL A 149 13.23 -8.72 3.44
N ILE A 150 13.68 -9.59 2.54
CA ILE A 150 13.71 -11.04 2.72
C ILE A 150 15.12 -11.51 2.38
N ASP A 151 15.66 -12.36 3.23
CA ASP A 151 16.94 -13.02 2.98
C ASP A 151 16.83 -13.92 1.73
N ARG A 152 17.97 -14.15 1.08
CA ARG A 152 18.04 -14.70 -0.27
C ARG A 152 17.42 -16.10 -0.42
#